data_AF-A0A1B7NKV9-F1
#
_entry.id   AF-A0A1B7NKV9-F1
#
_cell.length_a   1.000
_cell.length_b   1.000
_cell.length_c   1.000
_cell.angle_alpha   90.00
_cell.angle_beta   90.00
_cell.angle_gamma   90.00
#
_symmetry.space_group_name_H-M   'P 1'
#
loop_
_entity.id
_entity.type
_entity.pdbx_description
1 polymer ?
#
loop_
_entity_poly.entity_id
_entity_poly.type
_entity_poly.pdbx_seq_one_letter_code
_entity_poly.pdbx_strand_id
1 'polypeptide(L)'
;MGKGAIAITGDSNSRSRNRRKELPHICKRTPPAFNMNEYLWSFLAFYQQCVGSLATTAASSAQPRSREGGNGNGNGWPTSPEPERRTLQPRPSVGVPRRNTNSTLRPPVSSGAGVAAHHRRLYSNSAALFRSSEASSSSSSSSPSNTNKACSSRNPNSSLNGTTIDFDRLSTLIHGESATGVNSLWYIVVTASLLAFHKETAVGDLWKYISQRSEGEDKAGGLDATTRKLSIARRIRESCLKASVLVGFPRGINGLLSLQSSLSTHEPPSFLTTLKSDKPLRTLSTFPSAAERYARGKHFFTQIYANHTERVLSSMSASSAGDLSYFAVSSIYGELMAEMSILDGRETVLLEFVCCLADGVGAQAKGHFFGCRNLGVTGPEIRGAIEIVREIAGQMELFSFLENVKEEEEEFKFLNKASAW
;
A
#
# COMPACT_ATOMS: atom_id res chain seq x y z
N MET A 1 35.66 66.32 -28.85
CA MET A 1 37.08 65.95 -28.99
C MET A 1 37.30 64.71 -28.16
N GLY A 2 37.74 63.52 -28.60
CA GLY A 2 37.92 62.88 -29.92
C GLY A 2 37.32 61.45 -29.83
N LYS A 3 36.79 60.81 -30.89
CA LYS A 3 37.27 60.40 -32.23
C LYS A 3 38.24 59.20 -32.25
N GLY A 4 37.83 58.17 -33.00
CA GLY A 4 38.61 57.05 -33.57
C GLY A 4 38.14 55.68 -33.04
N ALA A 5 37.29 54.84 -33.66
CA ALA A 5 37.11 54.39 -35.05
C ALA A 5 38.30 53.59 -35.62
N ILE A 6 38.12 52.27 -35.75
CA ILE A 6 38.71 51.44 -36.82
C ILE A 6 37.65 50.45 -37.30
N ALA A 7 37.44 50.48 -38.61
CA ALA A 7 36.63 49.57 -39.42
C ALA A 7 37.56 48.81 -40.38
N ILE A 8 37.20 47.59 -40.77
CA ILE A 8 37.65 46.87 -41.99
C ILE A 8 36.43 46.00 -42.42
N THR A 9 35.56 46.44 -43.34
CA THR A 9 35.55 46.25 -44.82
C THR A 9 35.68 44.78 -45.25
N GLY A 10 34.63 44.10 -45.71
CA GLY A 10 34.16 44.04 -47.11
C GLY A 10 34.04 42.54 -47.48
N ASP A 11 33.29 42.03 -48.46
CA ASP A 11 32.43 42.61 -49.48
C ASP A 11 31.59 41.46 -50.11
N SER A 12 30.43 41.81 -50.68
CA SER A 12 29.73 41.24 -51.85
C SER A 12 29.59 39.72 -52.10
N ASN A 13 28.34 39.21 -52.14
CA ASN A 13 27.65 38.69 -53.34
C ASN A 13 26.30 38.06 -52.97
N SER A 14 25.16 38.67 -53.31
CA SER A 14 24.41 38.55 -54.58
C SER A 14 23.52 37.29 -54.69
N ARG A 15 22.20 37.55 -54.86
CA ARG A 15 21.19 36.73 -55.58
C ARG A 15 20.92 35.33 -54.98
N SER A 16 19.72 34.78 -54.93
CA SER A 16 18.48 34.96 -55.69
C SER A 16 17.38 34.25 -54.90
N ARG A 17 16.16 34.77 -55.02
CA ARG A 17 14.90 34.12 -54.67
C ARG A 17 14.91 32.61 -55.00
N ASN A 18 14.44 31.80 -54.07
CA ASN A 18 13.62 30.65 -54.43
C ASN A 18 12.50 30.44 -53.42
N ARG A 19 11.27 30.64 -53.91
CA ARG A 19 10.02 30.27 -53.27
C ARG A 19 10.06 28.78 -52.91
N ARG A 20 9.99 28.46 -51.62
CA ARG A 20 9.44 27.17 -51.18
C ARG A 20 8.08 27.42 -50.55
N LYS A 21 7.11 26.71 -51.13
CA LYS A 21 5.70 26.68 -50.76
C LYS A 21 5.57 26.28 -49.29
N GLU A 22 4.97 27.13 -48.47
CA GLU A 22 4.47 26.75 -47.17
C GLU A 22 3.24 25.84 -47.37
N LEU A 23 3.33 24.63 -46.82
CA LEU A 23 2.20 23.71 -46.63
C LEU A 23 1.76 23.85 -45.16
N PRO A 24 0.50 24.17 -44.85
CA PRO A 24 0.03 24.21 -43.48
C PRO A 24 -0.32 22.78 -43.04
N HIS A 25 0.57 22.09 -42.34
CA HIS A 25 0.20 20.89 -41.58
C HIS A 25 -0.32 21.31 -40.21
N ILE A 26 -1.57 21.77 -40.17
CA ILE A 26 -2.38 21.77 -38.96
C ILE A 26 -2.81 20.32 -38.72
N CYS A 27 -2.05 19.57 -37.91
CA CYS A 27 -2.53 18.32 -37.33
C CYS A 27 -3.12 18.63 -35.95
N LYS A 28 -4.33 19.20 -35.93
CA LYS A 28 -5.18 19.17 -34.73
C LYS A 28 -5.87 17.80 -34.70
N ARG A 29 -5.18 16.76 -34.22
CA ARG A 29 -5.88 15.58 -33.70
C ARG A 29 -6.16 15.84 -32.22
N THR A 30 -7.38 16.32 -31.94
CA THR A 30 -7.98 16.14 -30.62
C THR A 30 -8.01 14.63 -30.32
N PRO A 31 -7.52 14.16 -29.16
CA PRO A 31 -7.71 12.78 -28.76
C PRO A 31 -9.23 12.50 -28.71
N PRO A 32 -9.69 11.30 -29.11
CA PRO A 32 -11.10 10.97 -29.02
C PRO A 32 -11.53 11.12 -27.55
N ALA A 33 -12.58 11.90 -27.32
CA ALA A 33 -13.13 12.08 -25.99
C ALA A 33 -13.49 10.70 -25.42
N PHE A 34 -12.92 10.37 -24.27
CA PHE A 34 -13.21 9.12 -23.58
C PHE A 34 -14.71 9.07 -23.23
N ASN A 35 -15.46 8.25 -23.96
CA ASN A 35 -16.88 8.10 -23.73
C ASN A 35 -17.10 7.02 -22.67
N MET A 36 -17.29 7.46 -21.43
CA MET A 36 -17.51 6.59 -20.28
C MET A 36 -18.71 5.65 -20.47
N ASN A 37 -19.72 6.06 -21.25
CA ASN A 37 -20.88 5.20 -21.53
C ASN A 37 -20.53 4.04 -22.47
N GLU A 38 -19.72 4.25 -23.52
CA GLU A 38 -19.27 3.15 -24.39
C GLU A 38 -18.38 2.17 -23.64
N TYR A 39 -17.52 2.67 -22.75
CA TYR A 39 -16.69 1.83 -21.90
C TYR A 39 -17.54 0.96 -20.96
N LEU A 40 -18.53 1.56 -20.29
CA LEU A 40 -19.43 0.84 -19.39
C LEU A 40 -20.29 -0.19 -20.13
N TRP A 41 -20.78 0.13 -21.33
CA TRP A 41 -21.50 -0.81 -22.19
C TRP A 41 -20.61 -1.98 -22.63
N SER A 42 -19.38 -1.71 -23.06
CA SER A 42 -18.41 -2.75 -23.44
C SER A 42 -18.04 -3.65 -22.27
N PHE A 43 -17.88 -3.07 -21.08
CA PHE A 43 -17.59 -3.80 -19.84
C PHE A 43 -18.76 -4.69 -19.40
N LEU A 44 -20.00 -4.20 -19.50
CA LEU A 44 -21.20 -4.98 -19.20
C LEU A 44 -21.40 -6.12 -20.20
N ALA A 45 -21.15 -5.89 -21.49
CA ALA A 45 -21.20 -6.93 -22.52
C ALA A 45 -20.16 -8.03 -22.25
N PHE A 46 -18.93 -7.66 -21.89
CA PHE A 46 -17.88 -8.59 -21.51
C PHE A 46 -18.27 -9.41 -20.27
N TYR A 47 -18.82 -8.75 -19.24
CA TYR A 47 -19.28 -9.43 -18.02
C TYR A 47 -20.41 -10.44 -18.31
N GLN A 48 -21.37 -10.09 -19.17
CA GLN A 48 -22.44 -11.01 -19.59
C GLN A 48 -21.91 -12.21 -20.38
N GLN A 49 -20.88 -12.01 -21.21
CA GLN A 49 -20.22 -13.08 -21.96
C GLN A 49 -19.50 -14.06 -21.03
N CYS A 50 -18.86 -13.57 -19.97
CA CYS A 50 -18.23 -14.40 -18.95
C CYS A 50 -19.24 -15.19 -18.11
N VAL A 51 -20.38 -14.59 -17.74
CA VAL A 51 -21.44 -15.26 -16.97
C VAL A 51 -22.19 -16.30 -17.82
N GLY A 52 -22.42 -16.01 -19.10
CA GLY A 52 -23.03 -16.96 -20.05
C GLY A 52 -22.18 -18.21 -20.28
N SER A 53 -20.86 -18.10 -20.22
CA SER A 53 -19.95 -19.24 -20.37
C SER A 53 -19.91 -20.17 -19.14
N LEU A 54 -20.35 -19.71 -17.97
CA LEU A 54 -20.35 -20.50 -16.73
C LEU A 54 -21.62 -21.36 -16.57
N ALA A 55 -22.72 -20.95 -17.20
CA ALA A 55 -24.00 -21.68 -17.17
C ALA A 55 -24.00 -22.92 -18.08
N THR A 56 -23.20 -22.93 -19.14
CA THR A 56 -23.17 -24.04 -20.11
C THR A 56 -22.37 -25.25 -19.63
N THR A 57 -21.47 -25.08 -18.66
CA THR A 57 -20.68 -26.19 -18.08
C THR A 57 -21.39 -26.96 -16.97
N ALA A 58 -22.49 -26.44 -16.41
CA ALA A 58 -23.23 -27.11 -15.32
C ALA A 58 -24.33 -28.07 -15.82
N ALA A 59 -24.63 -28.09 -17.12
CA ALA A 59 -25.77 -28.86 -17.67
C ALA A 59 -25.39 -30.22 -18.31
N SER A 60 -24.12 -30.64 -18.29
CA SER A 60 -23.67 -31.86 -18.99
C SER A 60 -23.36 -33.08 -18.09
N SER A 61 -23.75 -33.09 -16.81
CA SER A 61 -23.63 -34.30 -15.98
C SER A 61 -24.91 -34.65 -15.23
N ALA A 62 -25.91 -35.15 -15.96
CA ALA A 62 -27.02 -35.87 -15.35
C ALA A 62 -27.46 -37.01 -16.27
N GLN A 63 -26.99 -38.23 -15.99
CA GLN A 63 -27.61 -39.46 -16.51
C GLN A 63 -28.69 -39.95 -15.53
N PRO A 64 -29.82 -40.49 -16.02
CA PRO A 64 -30.93 -40.93 -15.19
C PRO A 64 -30.74 -42.39 -14.72
N ARG A 65 -31.12 -42.69 -13.47
CA ARG A 65 -31.28 -44.08 -12.99
C ARG A 65 -32.75 -44.40 -12.75
N SER A 66 -33.11 -45.56 -13.27
CA SER A 66 -34.42 -46.20 -13.35
C SER A 66 -34.92 -46.78 -12.04
N ARG A 67 -36.24 -46.85 -11.92
CA ARG A 67 -37.04 -47.59 -10.92
C ARG A 67 -37.15 -49.07 -11.28
N GLU A 68 -37.05 -49.94 -10.28
CA GLU A 68 -37.65 -51.28 -10.09
C GLU A 68 -37.10 -51.75 -8.72
N GLY A 69 -37.75 -52.49 -7.81
CA GLY A 69 -38.94 -53.35 -7.78
C GLY A 69 -38.65 -54.34 -6.63
N GLY A 70 -39.56 -54.51 -5.66
CA GLY A 70 -39.29 -55.21 -4.39
C GLY A 70 -39.32 -56.75 -4.45
N ASN A 71 -38.82 -57.43 -3.41
CA ASN A 71 -39.60 -58.30 -2.50
C ASN A 71 -38.69 -58.90 -1.40
N GLY A 72 -39.26 -59.20 -0.22
CA GLY A 72 -38.54 -59.46 1.04
C GLY A 72 -38.18 -60.91 1.37
N ASN A 73 -37.53 -61.11 2.53
CA ASN A 73 -38.02 -61.99 3.62
C ASN A 73 -37.19 -61.76 4.91
N GLY A 74 -37.83 -61.94 6.07
CA GLY A 74 -37.39 -61.42 7.37
C GLY A 74 -36.55 -62.34 8.26
N ASN A 75 -36.19 -61.81 9.44
CA ASN A 75 -36.52 -62.36 10.77
C ASN A 75 -35.79 -61.57 11.89
N GLY A 76 -36.51 -61.30 12.99
CA GLY A 76 -35.91 -61.11 14.33
C GLY A 76 -36.22 -59.79 15.03
N TRP A 77 -37.32 -59.76 15.79
CA TRP A 77 -37.61 -58.81 16.88
C TRP A 77 -37.31 -59.51 18.23
N PRO A 78 -37.11 -58.80 19.37
CA PRO A 78 -38.24 -58.11 20.02
C PRO A 78 -37.95 -56.81 20.82
N THR A 79 -38.90 -55.87 20.69
CA THR A 79 -39.54 -54.97 21.71
C THR A 79 -38.72 -54.15 22.73
N SER A 80 -38.76 -52.81 22.55
CA SER A 80 -39.46 -51.74 23.33
C SER A 80 -39.67 -51.90 24.86
N PRO A 81 -39.86 -50.80 25.66
CA PRO A 81 -40.48 -49.52 25.26
C PRO A 81 -39.95 -48.21 25.90
N GLU A 82 -40.31 -47.08 25.28
CA GLU A 82 -40.41 -45.74 25.91
C GLU A 82 -41.73 -45.66 26.71
N PRO A 83 -41.93 -44.74 27.68
CA PRO A 83 -42.57 -43.47 27.28
C PRO A 83 -42.33 -42.22 28.18
N GLU A 84 -42.62 -41.07 27.55
CA GLU A 84 -43.41 -39.93 28.05
C GLU A 84 -42.80 -38.74 28.84
N ARG A 85 -43.03 -37.57 28.22
CA ARG A 85 -43.10 -36.18 28.70
C ARG A 85 -43.73 -35.98 30.09
N ARG A 86 -43.22 -34.98 30.83
CA ARG A 86 -44.05 -33.96 31.52
C ARG A 86 -43.25 -32.72 31.94
N THR A 87 -43.71 -31.55 31.49
CA THR A 87 -43.49 -30.21 32.05
C THR A 87 -44.23 -30.04 33.39
N LEU A 88 -43.65 -29.33 34.36
CA LEU A 88 -44.35 -28.48 35.37
C LEU A 88 -43.34 -27.59 36.14
N GLN A 89 -43.86 -26.50 36.70
CA GLN A 89 -43.26 -25.18 36.96
C GLN A 89 -42.73 -24.93 38.41
N PRO A 90 -42.18 -23.73 38.75
CA PRO A 90 -41.27 -23.44 39.88
C PRO A 90 -41.91 -22.71 41.09
N ARG A 91 -41.16 -22.53 42.20
CA ARG A 91 -41.32 -21.49 43.28
C ARG A 91 -40.29 -21.68 44.44
N PRO A 92 -40.13 -20.76 45.42
CA PRO A 92 -40.70 -19.41 45.59
C PRO A 92 -39.70 -18.29 46.00
N SER A 93 -40.28 -17.09 46.11
CA SER A 93 -39.77 -15.75 46.42
C SER A 93 -40.04 -15.28 47.86
N VAL A 94 -39.19 -14.38 48.40
CA VAL A 94 -39.44 -13.40 49.49
C VAL A 94 -38.44 -12.23 49.27
N GLY A 95 -38.69 -10.92 49.36
CA GLY A 95 -39.83 -10.05 49.67
C GLY A 95 -39.35 -8.59 49.51
N VAL A 96 -40.27 -7.68 49.17
CA VAL A 96 -40.06 -6.22 48.96
C VAL A 96 -40.62 -5.45 50.18
N PRO A 97 -40.25 -4.18 50.41
CA PRO A 97 -41.30 -3.16 50.27
C PRO A 97 -40.91 -1.87 49.51
N ARG A 98 -41.94 -1.38 48.83
CA ARG A 98 -42.14 -0.17 47.99
C ARG A 98 -41.86 1.17 48.68
N ARG A 99 -41.61 2.20 47.85
CA ARG A 99 -42.42 3.42 47.91
C ARG A 99 -42.83 3.91 46.52
N ASN A 100 -44.09 4.30 46.44
CA ASN A 100 -44.89 4.69 45.27
C ASN A 100 -45.14 6.21 45.35
N THR A 101 -45.33 6.90 44.23
CA THR A 101 -46.46 7.83 44.02
C THR A 101 -46.57 8.22 42.54
N ASN A 102 -47.83 8.22 42.11
CA ASN A 102 -48.37 8.35 40.76
C ASN A 102 -48.57 9.80 40.33
N SER A 103 -48.80 10.00 39.02
CA SER A 103 -50.08 10.46 38.40
C SER A 103 -49.80 11.33 37.15
N THR A 104 -50.00 10.81 35.94
CA THR A 104 -51.23 10.80 35.08
C THR A 104 -51.72 12.17 34.62
N LEU A 105 -51.80 12.38 33.30
CA LEU A 105 -53.05 12.61 32.55
C LEU A 105 -52.82 12.56 31.03
N ARG A 106 -53.84 12.07 30.31
CA ARG A 106 -53.91 11.66 28.90
C ARG A 106 -55.03 12.50 28.19
N PRO A 107 -55.42 12.27 26.91
CA PRO A 107 -55.53 13.25 25.82
C PRO A 107 -57.00 13.52 25.37
N PRO A 108 -57.28 14.09 24.17
CA PRO A 108 -57.72 13.23 23.03
C PRO A 108 -57.26 13.70 21.60
N VAL A 109 -56.90 12.80 20.63
CA VAL A 109 -57.70 12.12 19.54
C VAL A 109 -57.99 13.07 18.34
N SER A 110 -57.78 12.80 17.03
CA SER A 110 -57.84 11.57 16.20
C SER A 110 -57.19 11.69 14.79
N SER A 111 -56.91 10.50 14.21
CA SER A 111 -57.01 10.04 12.79
C SER A 111 -55.97 10.48 11.73
N GLY A 112 -55.30 9.58 10.97
CA GLY A 112 -55.39 8.12 10.92
C GLY A 112 -54.41 7.41 9.95
N ALA A 113 -54.21 6.12 10.26
CA ALA A 113 -53.92 4.91 9.44
C ALA A 113 -52.65 4.76 8.55
N GLY A 114 -51.93 3.62 8.74
CA GLY A 114 -51.23 2.96 7.62
C GLY A 114 -49.94 2.13 7.80
N VAL A 115 -49.75 1.39 8.91
CA VAL A 115 -48.89 0.19 9.15
C VAL A 115 -47.58 -0.04 8.36
N ALA A 116 -46.47 -0.08 9.11
CA ALA A 116 -45.14 -0.56 8.73
C ALA A 116 -44.93 -2.06 9.04
N ALA A 117 -44.12 -2.74 8.23
CA ALA A 117 -43.53 -4.05 8.55
C ALA A 117 -42.00 -3.92 8.62
N HIS A 118 -41.44 -4.09 9.82
CA HIS A 118 -40.01 -4.16 10.08
C HIS A 118 -39.49 -5.60 9.87
N HIS A 119 -38.63 -5.81 8.88
CA HIS A 119 -37.80 -7.02 8.80
C HIS A 119 -36.45 -6.78 9.48
N ARG A 120 -36.33 -7.31 10.70
CA ARG A 120 -35.07 -7.52 11.42
C ARG A 120 -34.41 -8.77 10.81
N ARG A 121 -33.32 -8.63 10.05
CA ARG A 121 -32.47 -9.77 9.63
C ARG A 121 -31.28 -9.90 10.58
N LEU A 122 -31.31 -10.98 11.35
CA LEU A 122 -30.16 -11.58 12.01
C LEU A 122 -29.29 -12.24 10.94
N TYR A 123 -27.98 -12.01 10.97
CA TYR A 123 -27.02 -12.93 10.37
C TYR A 123 -26.00 -13.39 11.40
N SER A 124 -25.91 -14.71 11.48
CA SER A 124 -25.07 -15.50 12.36
C SER A 124 -23.59 -15.26 12.16
N ASN A 125 -22.87 -15.35 13.27
CA ASN A 125 -21.44 -15.58 13.33
C ASN A 125 -21.08 -16.90 12.64
N SER A 126 -20.11 -16.87 11.74
CA SER A 126 -19.34 -18.04 11.34
C SER A 126 -17.91 -17.60 11.08
N ALA A 127 -17.11 -17.66 12.14
CA ALA A 127 -15.66 -17.58 12.05
C ALA A 127 -15.16 -18.92 11.48
N ALA A 128 -14.66 -18.91 10.24
CA ALA A 128 -13.97 -20.05 9.67
C ALA A 128 -12.51 -20.05 10.17
N LEU A 129 -12.20 -21.08 10.96
CA LEU A 129 -10.85 -21.43 11.42
C LEU A 129 -9.99 -21.84 10.21
N PHE A 130 -8.94 -21.08 9.89
CA PHE A 130 -7.84 -21.60 9.07
C PHE A 130 -6.98 -22.51 9.93
N ARG A 131 -7.11 -23.81 9.71
CA ARG A 131 -6.28 -24.86 10.31
C ARG A 131 -5.11 -25.12 9.35
N SER A 132 -3.90 -24.78 9.77
CA SER A 132 -2.67 -25.24 9.10
C SER A 132 -2.51 -26.72 9.36
N SER A 133 -2.47 -27.52 8.30
CA SER A 133 -2.04 -28.91 8.36
C SER A 133 -0.70 -29.02 7.66
N GLU A 134 0.34 -29.30 8.43
CA GLU A 134 1.56 -29.91 7.91
C GLU A 134 1.23 -31.31 7.39
N ALA A 135 1.71 -31.63 6.19
CA ALA A 135 1.89 -33.01 5.76
C ALA A 135 3.01 -33.07 4.73
N SER A 136 4.18 -33.45 5.22
CA SER A 136 5.25 -34.06 4.45
C SER A 136 4.79 -35.44 3.98
N SER A 137 4.89 -35.73 2.68
CA SER A 137 5.05 -37.11 2.23
C SER A 137 5.78 -37.17 0.88
N SER A 138 6.76 -38.05 0.90
CA SER A 138 7.68 -38.48 -0.14
C SER A 138 7.01 -39.31 -1.24
N SER A 139 7.46 -39.14 -2.49
CA SER A 139 7.60 -40.27 -3.42
C SER A 139 8.59 -39.96 -4.56
N SER A 140 9.78 -40.56 -4.43
CA SER A 140 10.55 -41.14 -5.54
C SER A 140 9.65 -42.05 -6.39
N SER A 141 9.83 -42.32 -7.68
CA SER A 141 10.92 -42.16 -8.65
C SER A 141 10.39 -42.72 -9.96
N SER A 142 10.79 -42.17 -11.12
CA SER A 142 11.30 -42.96 -12.26
C SER A 142 11.60 -42.04 -13.45
N SER A 143 12.89 -41.91 -13.75
CA SER A 143 13.37 -41.43 -15.05
C SER A 143 13.22 -42.52 -16.11
N PRO A 144 13.24 -42.14 -17.39
CA PRO A 144 14.34 -42.62 -18.22
C PRO A 144 15.07 -41.49 -18.94
N SER A 145 16.37 -41.70 -19.06
CA SER A 145 17.39 -40.95 -19.79
C SER A 145 17.18 -41.01 -21.31
N ASN A 146 17.51 -39.95 -22.06
CA ASN A 146 18.81 -39.82 -22.74
C ASN A 146 18.90 -38.66 -23.77
N THR A 147 20.14 -38.19 -23.93
CA THR A 147 20.77 -37.53 -25.10
C THR A 147 20.64 -36.03 -25.34
N ASN A 148 21.67 -35.31 -24.87
CA ASN A 148 22.51 -34.34 -25.59
C ASN A 148 22.00 -33.74 -26.91
N LYS A 149 21.73 -32.44 -26.88
CA LYS A 149 22.11 -31.51 -27.96
C LYS A 149 22.41 -30.13 -27.38
N ALA A 150 23.70 -29.78 -27.38
CA ALA A 150 24.15 -28.41 -27.22
C ALA A 150 23.60 -27.58 -28.39
N CYS A 151 22.84 -26.54 -28.10
CA CYS A 151 22.47 -25.52 -29.06
C CYS A 151 22.90 -24.17 -28.50
N SER A 152 24.00 -23.66 -29.04
CA SER A 152 24.39 -22.27 -28.88
C SER A 152 23.39 -21.42 -29.67
N SER A 153 22.33 -20.94 -29.03
CA SER A 153 21.55 -19.82 -29.56
C SER A 153 22.07 -18.54 -28.93
N ARG A 154 22.91 -17.82 -29.69
CA ARG A 154 23.00 -16.36 -29.59
C ARG A 154 21.58 -15.83 -29.61
N ASN A 155 21.11 -15.24 -28.51
CA ASN A 155 19.92 -14.41 -28.53
C ASN A 155 20.33 -13.04 -29.10
N PRO A 156 19.88 -12.66 -30.32
CA PRO A 156 20.03 -11.32 -30.82
C PRO A 156 18.78 -10.56 -30.37
N ASN A 157 18.77 -10.13 -29.11
CA ASN A 157 17.85 -9.13 -28.55
C ASN A 157 18.20 -8.86 -27.09
N SER A 158 19.41 -8.35 -26.85
CA SER A 158 19.66 -7.54 -25.66
C SER A 158 19.20 -6.12 -25.99
N SER A 159 17.88 -5.87 -25.90
CA SER A 159 17.40 -4.50 -25.77
C SER A 159 17.91 -3.98 -24.43
N LEU A 160 18.98 -3.20 -24.48
CA LEU A 160 19.52 -2.38 -23.40
C LEU A 160 18.49 -1.30 -23.02
N ASN A 161 17.34 -1.68 -22.45
CA ASN A 161 16.27 -0.74 -22.04
C ASN A 161 15.79 -1.04 -20.61
N GLY A 162 16.72 -1.26 -19.69
CA GLY A 162 16.44 -1.21 -18.26
C GLY A 162 17.16 0.01 -17.68
N THR A 163 16.45 1.13 -17.50
CA THR A 163 16.94 2.27 -16.73
C THR A 163 17.22 1.78 -15.30
N THR A 164 18.47 1.41 -15.05
CA THR A 164 18.94 0.94 -13.76
C THR A 164 19.01 2.14 -12.83
N ILE A 165 18.42 2.05 -11.64
CA ILE A 165 18.41 3.15 -10.68
C ILE A 165 19.82 3.33 -10.11
N ASP A 166 20.33 4.56 -10.16
CA ASP A 166 21.64 4.94 -9.64
C ASP A 166 21.56 5.19 -8.12
N PHE A 167 21.68 4.12 -7.34
CA PHE A 167 21.66 4.20 -5.88
C PHE A 167 22.90 4.86 -5.27
N ASP A 168 24.04 4.87 -5.99
CA ASP A 168 25.23 5.60 -5.54
C ASP A 168 24.90 7.09 -5.44
N ARG A 169 24.31 7.66 -6.50
CA ARG A 169 23.86 9.05 -6.49
C ARG A 169 22.84 9.32 -5.39
N LEU A 170 21.78 8.50 -5.31
CA LEU A 170 20.71 8.68 -4.33
C LEU A 170 21.20 8.67 -2.87
N SER A 171 22.19 7.82 -2.56
CA SER A 171 22.75 7.70 -1.21
C SER A 171 23.52 8.94 -0.72
N THR A 172 23.80 9.90 -1.60
CA THR A 172 24.55 11.14 -1.28
C THR A 172 23.68 12.39 -1.16
N LEU A 173 22.40 12.30 -1.54
CA LEU A 173 21.50 13.47 -1.62
C LEU A 173 21.05 13.98 -0.25
N ILE A 174 21.08 13.13 0.78
CA ILE A 174 20.95 13.57 2.18
C ILE A 174 22.36 13.68 2.77
N HIS A 175 22.84 14.92 2.88
CA HIS A 175 24.22 15.19 3.28
C HIS A 175 24.54 14.68 4.69
N GLY A 176 25.75 14.12 4.85
CA GLY A 176 26.25 13.64 6.14
C GLY A 176 25.79 12.23 6.52
N GLU A 177 24.93 11.60 5.71
CA GLU A 177 24.54 10.21 5.92
C GLU A 177 25.55 9.23 5.28
N SER A 178 25.70 8.07 5.91
CA SER A 178 26.43 6.95 5.32
C SER A 178 25.49 6.12 4.43
N ALA A 179 25.98 5.67 3.28
CA ALA A 179 25.23 4.77 2.40
C ALA A 179 24.82 3.47 3.11
N THR A 180 25.57 3.02 4.12
CA THR A 180 25.26 1.81 4.92
C THR A 180 24.96 2.14 6.39
N GLY A 181 24.70 3.40 6.74
CA GLY A 181 24.35 3.79 8.11
C GLY A 181 23.00 3.23 8.55
N VAL A 182 22.93 2.62 9.74
CA VAL A 182 21.67 2.05 10.27
C VAL A 182 20.58 3.11 10.42
N ASN A 183 20.94 4.37 10.67
CA ASN A 183 19.97 5.45 10.87
C ASN A 183 19.85 6.38 9.66
N SER A 184 20.45 6.02 8.52
CA SER A 184 20.35 6.84 7.31
C SER A 184 18.91 6.85 6.80
N LEU A 185 18.41 8.03 6.45
CA LEU A 185 17.06 8.26 5.94
C LEU A 185 16.93 7.92 4.47
N TRP A 186 18.02 8.01 3.69
CA TRP A 186 17.94 7.94 2.23
C TRP A 186 17.24 6.67 1.74
N TYR A 187 17.50 5.49 2.32
CA TYR A 187 16.85 4.26 1.87
C TYR A 187 15.38 4.15 2.32
N ILE A 188 14.96 4.88 3.35
CA ILE A 188 13.54 5.01 3.72
C ILE A 188 12.83 5.83 2.65
N VAL A 189 13.42 6.99 2.28
CA VAL A 189 12.92 7.88 1.23
C VAL A 189 12.86 7.13 -0.10
N VAL A 190 13.95 6.47 -0.51
CA VAL A 190 14.00 5.68 -1.74
C VAL A 190 12.94 4.60 -1.72
N THR A 191 12.81 3.81 -0.64
CA THR A 191 11.77 2.76 -0.56
C THR A 191 10.37 3.33 -0.76
N ALA A 192 10.04 4.44 -0.09
CA ALA A 192 8.77 5.12 -0.24
C ALA A 192 8.52 5.60 -1.68
N SER A 193 9.52 6.25 -2.30
CA SER A 193 9.45 6.71 -3.69
C SER A 193 9.29 5.56 -4.69
N LEU A 194 10.03 4.46 -4.52
CA LEU A 194 9.93 3.30 -5.41
C LEU A 194 8.54 2.69 -5.38
N LEU A 195 7.92 2.58 -4.20
CA LEU A 195 6.56 2.07 -4.09
C LEU A 195 5.55 3.06 -4.70
N ALA A 196 5.68 4.36 -4.44
CA ALA A 196 4.82 5.39 -5.03
C ALA A 196 4.92 5.41 -6.57
N PHE A 197 6.12 5.24 -7.14
CA PHE A 197 6.33 5.17 -8.59
C PHE A 197 6.12 3.78 -9.21
N HIS A 198 5.62 2.81 -8.43
CA HIS A 198 5.23 1.49 -8.92
C HIS A 198 6.43 0.68 -9.43
N LYS A 199 7.54 0.75 -8.69
CA LYS A 199 8.82 0.09 -8.98
C LYS A 199 9.19 -0.86 -7.85
N GLU A 200 8.23 -1.69 -7.46
CA GLU A 200 8.37 -2.60 -6.34
C GLU A 200 9.55 -3.57 -6.51
N THR A 201 9.89 -3.94 -7.75
CA THR A 201 11.06 -4.77 -8.06
C THR A 201 12.38 -4.10 -7.64
N ALA A 202 12.48 -2.77 -7.74
CA ALA A 202 13.70 -2.05 -7.42
C ALA A 202 14.00 -1.98 -5.91
N VAL A 203 13.05 -2.37 -5.05
CA VAL A 203 13.31 -2.52 -3.60
C VAL A 203 14.32 -3.65 -3.35
N GLY A 204 14.28 -4.71 -4.16
CA GLY A 204 15.30 -5.76 -4.16
C GLY A 204 16.66 -5.22 -4.65
N ASP A 205 16.67 -4.43 -5.72
CA ASP A 205 17.91 -3.83 -6.24
C ASP A 205 18.56 -2.86 -5.22
N LEU A 206 17.74 -2.11 -4.48
CA LEU A 206 18.19 -1.28 -3.35
C LEU A 206 18.88 -2.13 -2.28
N TRP A 207 18.28 -3.27 -1.90
CA TRP A 207 18.91 -4.18 -0.93
C TRP A 207 20.22 -4.74 -1.44
N LYS A 208 20.25 -5.22 -2.69
CA LYS A 208 21.48 -5.71 -3.33
C LYS A 208 22.59 -4.66 -3.27
N TYR A 209 22.29 -3.41 -3.59
CA TYR A 209 23.25 -2.30 -3.49
C TYR A 209 23.78 -2.13 -2.05
N ILE A 210 22.90 -2.04 -1.06
CA ILE A 210 23.29 -1.86 0.35
C ILE A 210 24.12 -3.05 0.85
N SER A 211 23.73 -4.28 0.49
CA SER A 211 24.42 -5.50 0.89
C SER A 211 25.85 -5.53 0.35
N GLN A 212 26.04 -5.29 -0.95
CA GLN A 212 27.35 -5.25 -1.60
C GLN A 212 28.24 -4.15 -1.01
N ARG A 213 27.67 -2.97 -0.74
CA ARG A 213 28.43 -1.86 -0.17
C ARG A 213 28.83 -2.09 1.28
N SER A 214 28.01 -2.79 2.05
CA SER A 214 28.28 -3.11 3.46
C SER A 214 29.45 -4.07 3.65
N GLU A 215 29.80 -4.86 2.65
CA GLU A 215 30.95 -5.78 2.66
C GLU A 215 32.29 -5.06 2.50
N GLY A 216 32.29 -3.86 1.90
CA GLY A 216 33.48 -3.02 1.76
C GLY A 216 33.77 -2.10 2.95
N GLU A 217 32.87 -2.03 3.94
CA GLU A 217 32.97 -1.14 5.09
C GLU A 217 33.15 -1.95 6.40
N ASP A 218 34.42 -2.16 6.80
CA ASP A 218 34.81 -3.03 7.91
C ASP A 218 34.12 -2.66 9.24
N LYS A 219 33.91 -1.36 9.53
CA LYS A 219 33.20 -0.86 10.72
C LYS A 219 32.58 0.53 10.49
N ALA A 220 31.32 0.59 10.06
CA ALA A 220 30.53 1.83 10.12
C ALA A 220 29.74 1.88 11.45
N GLY A 221 29.96 2.93 12.25
CA GLY A 221 29.18 3.19 13.47
C GLY A 221 29.37 2.19 14.64
N GLY A 222 30.48 1.46 14.69
CA GLY A 222 30.80 0.53 15.78
C GLY A 222 30.07 -0.82 15.74
N LEU A 223 29.19 -1.05 14.75
CA LEU A 223 28.48 -2.30 14.51
C LEU A 223 29.19 -3.14 13.44
N ASP A 224 29.23 -4.46 13.65
CA ASP A 224 29.66 -5.39 12.60
C ASP A 224 28.71 -5.34 11.39
N ALA A 225 29.22 -5.72 10.23
CA ALA A 225 28.47 -5.65 8.97
C ALA A 225 27.17 -6.45 9.00
N THR A 226 27.11 -7.59 9.69
CA THR A 226 25.92 -8.43 9.76
C THR A 226 24.82 -7.75 10.57
N THR A 227 25.15 -7.25 11.77
CA THR A 227 24.17 -6.57 12.63
C THR A 227 23.63 -5.29 11.97
N ARG A 228 24.50 -4.55 11.28
CA ARG A 228 24.13 -3.37 10.50
C ARG A 228 23.16 -3.73 9.37
N LYS A 229 23.50 -4.73 8.55
CA LYS A 229 22.66 -5.23 7.46
C LYS A 229 21.29 -5.71 7.98
N LEU A 230 21.25 -6.48 9.07
CA LEU A 230 19.99 -6.94 9.68
C LEU A 230 19.09 -5.75 10.08
N SER A 231 19.68 -4.71 10.65
CA SER A 231 18.95 -3.51 11.07
C SER A 231 18.38 -2.74 9.88
N ILE A 232 19.16 -2.56 8.81
CA ILE A 232 18.69 -1.91 7.58
C ILE A 232 17.59 -2.73 6.90
N ALA A 233 17.75 -4.06 6.81
CA ALA A 233 16.73 -4.94 6.23
C ALA A 233 15.38 -4.81 6.96
N ARG A 234 15.40 -4.74 8.30
CA ARG A 234 14.20 -4.51 9.11
C ARG A 234 13.57 -3.14 8.85
N ARG A 235 14.39 -2.10 8.68
CA ARG A 235 13.92 -0.74 8.37
C ARG A 235 13.32 -0.62 6.98
N ILE A 236 13.87 -1.29 5.97
CA ILE A 236 13.26 -1.38 4.62
C ILE A 236 11.94 -2.17 4.70
N ARG A 237 11.89 -3.31 5.42
CA ARG A 237 10.63 -4.06 5.64
C ARG A 237 9.55 -3.20 6.27
N GLU A 238 9.88 -2.47 7.33
CA GLU A 238 8.95 -1.57 8.02
C GLU A 238 8.54 -0.39 7.12
N SER A 239 9.46 0.15 6.31
CA SER A 239 9.15 1.19 5.32
C SER A 239 8.13 0.71 4.29
N CYS A 240 8.30 -0.49 3.74
CA CYS A 240 7.33 -1.07 2.80
C CYS A 240 5.95 -1.24 3.44
N LEU A 241 5.90 -1.71 4.70
CA LEU A 241 4.65 -1.92 5.41
C LEU A 241 3.95 -0.59 5.74
N LYS A 242 4.67 0.40 6.29
CA LYS A 242 4.11 1.72 6.61
C LYS A 242 3.67 2.47 5.34
N ALA A 243 4.45 2.41 4.26
CA ALA A 243 4.08 3.06 2.99
C ALA A 243 2.82 2.46 2.35
N SER A 244 2.55 1.18 2.57
CA SER A 244 1.47 0.43 1.90
C SER A 244 0.07 1.03 2.08
N VAL A 245 -0.21 1.73 3.18
CA VAL A 245 -1.53 2.35 3.41
C VAL A 245 -1.71 3.69 2.67
N LEU A 246 -0.61 4.28 2.17
CA LEU A 246 -0.63 5.51 1.39
C LEU A 246 -0.63 5.20 -0.11
N VAL A 247 0.26 4.29 -0.55
CA VAL A 247 0.47 4.01 -1.99
C VAL A 247 -0.24 2.74 -2.47
N GLY A 248 -0.91 2.02 -1.57
CA GLY A 248 -1.68 0.82 -1.86
C GLY A 248 -1.05 -0.47 -1.33
N PHE A 249 -1.87 -1.29 -0.68
CA PHE A 249 -1.44 -2.55 -0.06
C PHE A 249 -0.75 -3.53 -1.01
N PRO A 250 -1.23 -3.71 -2.27
CA PRO A 250 -0.53 -4.57 -3.24
C PRO A 250 0.92 -4.16 -3.51
N ARG A 251 1.23 -2.86 -3.46
CA ARG A 251 2.60 -2.37 -3.67
C ARG A 251 3.51 -2.74 -2.51
N GLY A 252 3.01 -2.60 -1.29
CA GLY A 252 3.70 -3.06 -0.09
C GLY A 252 4.03 -4.55 -0.15
N ILE A 253 3.06 -5.39 -0.57
CA ILE A 253 3.27 -6.84 -0.77
C ILE A 253 4.37 -7.10 -1.79
N ASN A 254 4.27 -6.51 -2.99
CA ASN A 254 5.23 -6.74 -4.06
C ASN A 254 6.63 -6.25 -3.70
N GLY A 255 6.76 -5.12 -3.01
CA GLY A 255 8.04 -4.59 -2.54
C GLY A 255 8.70 -5.51 -1.50
N LEU A 256 7.91 -6.03 -0.55
CA LEU A 256 8.38 -7.01 0.43
C LEU A 256 8.80 -8.35 -0.22
N LEU A 257 8.07 -8.81 -1.25
CA LEU A 257 8.43 -10.00 -2.02
C LEU A 257 9.75 -9.80 -2.78
N SER A 258 9.94 -8.64 -3.42
CA SER A 258 11.19 -8.30 -4.09
C SER A 258 12.36 -8.25 -3.10
N LEU A 259 12.18 -7.58 -1.96
CA LEU A 259 13.17 -7.57 -0.88
C LEU A 259 13.52 -8.98 -0.40
N GLN A 260 12.52 -9.83 -0.16
CA GLN A 260 12.72 -11.22 0.29
C GLN A 260 13.50 -12.05 -0.75
N SER A 261 13.22 -11.88 -2.03
CA SER A 261 13.96 -12.53 -3.12
C SER A 261 15.43 -12.09 -3.14
N SER A 262 15.68 -10.79 -3.02
CA SER A 262 17.04 -10.24 -2.99
C SER A 262 17.82 -10.68 -1.75
N LEU A 263 17.18 -10.68 -0.57
CA LEU A 263 17.75 -11.21 0.67
C LEU A 263 18.17 -12.67 0.51
N SER A 264 17.30 -13.49 -0.09
CA SER A 264 17.57 -14.92 -0.29
C SER A 264 18.72 -15.19 -1.27
N THR A 265 19.01 -14.24 -2.16
CA THR A 265 20.05 -14.34 -3.18
C THR A 265 21.40 -13.83 -2.67
N HIS A 266 21.40 -12.77 -1.86
CA HIS A 266 22.61 -12.01 -1.51
C HIS A 266 23.07 -12.19 -0.06
N GLU A 267 22.34 -12.93 0.77
CA GLU A 267 22.71 -13.15 2.17
C GLU A 267 22.81 -14.65 2.51
N PRO A 268 23.69 -15.03 3.45
CA PRO A 268 23.83 -16.42 3.87
C PRO A 268 22.58 -16.93 4.60
N PRO A 269 22.33 -18.26 4.63
CA PRO A 269 21.16 -18.83 5.30
C PRO A 269 20.98 -18.42 6.77
N SER A 270 22.07 -18.21 7.52
CA SER A 270 22.02 -17.75 8.92
C SER A 270 21.41 -16.35 9.08
N PHE A 271 21.66 -15.47 8.12
CA PHE A 271 21.06 -14.13 8.07
C PHE A 271 19.55 -14.22 7.91
N LEU A 272 19.09 -15.06 6.97
CA LEU A 272 17.67 -15.31 6.71
C LEU A 272 16.97 -15.96 7.91
N THR A 273 17.62 -16.93 8.57
CA THR A 273 17.11 -17.54 9.79
C THR A 273 16.90 -16.49 10.89
N THR A 274 17.83 -15.56 11.03
CA THR A 274 17.71 -14.46 12.00
C THR A 274 16.50 -13.58 11.68
N LEU A 275 16.33 -13.14 10.43
CA LEU A 275 15.17 -12.33 10.03
C LEU A 275 13.84 -13.06 10.15
N LYS A 276 13.80 -14.38 9.88
CA LYS A 276 12.60 -15.22 10.05
C LYS A 276 12.21 -15.40 11.51
N SER A 277 13.17 -15.26 12.43
CA SER A 277 12.91 -15.33 13.87
C SER A 277 12.33 -14.04 14.45
N ASP A 278 12.30 -12.95 13.68
CA ASP A 278 11.67 -11.69 14.08
C ASP A 278 10.18 -11.92 14.38
N LYS A 279 9.73 -11.50 15.57
CA LYS A 279 8.32 -11.57 15.95
C LYS A 279 7.55 -10.44 15.26
N PRO A 280 6.33 -10.69 14.74
CA PRO A 280 5.52 -9.60 14.22
C PRO A 280 5.19 -8.60 15.34
N LEU A 281 5.31 -7.31 15.04
CA LEU A 281 5.05 -6.22 16.00
C LEU A 281 3.56 -5.94 16.19
N ARG A 282 2.73 -6.45 15.28
CA ARG A 282 1.29 -6.20 15.20
C ARG A 282 0.57 -7.56 15.17
N THR A 283 0.41 -8.15 16.33
CA THR A 283 -0.33 -9.42 16.55
C THR A 283 -1.42 -9.20 17.58
N LEU A 284 -2.43 -10.08 17.63
CA LEU A 284 -3.47 -10.02 18.68
C LEU A 284 -2.90 -9.99 20.11
N SER A 285 -1.74 -10.60 20.36
CA SER A 285 -1.07 -10.63 21.66
C SER A 285 -0.22 -9.39 21.96
N THR A 286 0.22 -8.67 20.94
CA THR A 286 0.97 -7.41 21.06
C THR A 286 0.08 -6.19 20.76
N PHE A 287 -1.17 -6.44 20.42
CA PHE A 287 -2.13 -5.43 19.99
C PHE A 287 -2.55 -4.57 21.16
N PRO A 288 -2.43 -3.23 21.05
CA PRO A 288 -3.00 -2.36 22.06
C PRO A 288 -4.52 -2.50 22.06
N SER A 289 -5.14 -2.24 23.21
CA SER A 289 -6.60 -2.12 23.31
C SER A 289 -7.12 -1.05 22.34
N ALA A 290 -8.41 -1.10 22.01
CA ALA A 290 -9.02 -0.09 21.12
C ALA A 290 -8.79 1.35 21.64
N ALA A 291 -8.88 1.55 22.96
CA ALA A 291 -8.63 2.85 23.59
C ALA A 291 -7.16 3.29 23.46
N GLU A 292 -6.21 2.38 23.70
CA GLU A 292 -4.78 2.67 23.57
C GLU A 292 -4.37 2.95 22.11
N ARG A 293 -4.92 2.19 21.15
CA ARG A 293 -4.71 2.46 19.71
C ARG A 293 -5.18 3.86 19.35
N TYR A 294 -6.41 4.20 19.73
CA TYR A 294 -6.94 5.54 19.46
C TYR A 294 -6.09 6.63 20.13
N ALA A 295 -5.71 6.44 21.40
CA ALA A 295 -4.91 7.41 22.15
C ALA A 295 -3.53 7.65 21.51
N ARG A 296 -2.76 6.58 21.23
CA ARG A 296 -1.43 6.71 20.61
C ARG A 296 -1.51 7.24 19.19
N GLY A 297 -2.53 6.84 18.43
CA GLY A 297 -2.76 7.32 17.08
C GLY A 297 -3.12 8.80 17.06
N LYS A 298 -4.01 9.25 17.95
CA LYS A 298 -4.37 10.66 18.10
C LYS A 298 -3.17 11.48 18.55
N HIS A 299 -2.34 10.95 19.46
CA HIS A 299 -1.12 11.60 19.90
C HIS A 299 -0.16 11.85 18.72
N PHE A 300 0.19 10.80 17.97
CA PHE A 300 1.11 10.93 16.84
C PHE A 300 0.53 11.83 15.73
N PHE A 301 -0.76 11.68 15.40
CA PHE A 301 -1.45 12.57 14.47
C PHE A 301 -1.38 14.04 14.91
N THR A 302 -1.51 14.29 16.21
CA THR A 302 -1.43 15.65 16.77
C THR A 302 -0.03 16.23 16.65
N GLN A 303 1.02 15.41 16.78
CA GLN A 303 2.40 15.87 16.58
C GLN A 303 2.64 16.29 15.12
N ILE A 304 2.07 15.57 14.15
CA ILE A 304 2.17 15.89 12.72
C ILE A 304 1.42 17.20 12.42
N TYR A 305 0.14 17.28 12.77
CA TYR A 305 -0.73 18.38 12.33
C TYR A 305 -0.79 19.57 13.29
N ALA A 306 -0.30 19.44 14.53
CA ALA A 306 -0.27 20.46 15.57
C ALA A 306 -1.61 21.21 15.67
N ASN A 307 -1.60 22.53 15.50
CA ASN A 307 -2.78 23.40 15.58
C ASN A 307 -3.85 23.12 14.49
N HIS A 308 -3.54 22.29 13.49
CA HIS A 308 -4.49 21.91 12.44
C HIS A 308 -5.18 20.57 12.68
N THR A 309 -4.81 19.85 13.74
CA THR A 309 -5.30 18.50 14.04
C THR A 309 -6.83 18.38 13.98
N GLU A 310 -7.55 19.20 14.75
CA GLU A 310 -9.02 19.10 14.82
C GLU A 310 -9.67 19.48 13.50
N ARG A 311 -9.09 20.42 12.74
CA ARG A 311 -9.59 20.80 11.42
C ARG A 311 -9.49 19.65 10.43
N VAL A 312 -8.34 18.97 10.39
CA VAL A 312 -8.12 17.84 9.47
C VAL A 312 -9.03 16.68 9.83
N LEU A 313 -9.13 16.35 11.13
CA LEU A 313 -10.01 15.29 11.60
C LEU A 313 -11.48 15.60 11.32
N SER A 314 -11.95 16.82 11.60
CA SER A 314 -13.33 17.22 11.31
C SER A 314 -13.65 17.12 9.82
N SER A 315 -12.71 17.50 8.95
CA SER A 315 -12.87 17.37 7.50
C SER A 315 -13.00 15.89 7.08
N MET A 316 -12.16 15.01 7.62
CA MET A 316 -12.26 13.57 7.37
C MET A 316 -13.58 12.99 7.93
N SER A 317 -13.96 13.36 9.15
CA SER A 317 -15.22 12.92 9.76
C SER A 317 -16.43 13.30 8.91
N ALA A 318 -16.47 14.54 8.43
CA ALA A 318 -17.58 15.04 7.61
C ALA A 318 -17.71 14.26 6.29
N SER A 319 -16.60 13.80 5.70
CA SER A 319 -16.60 13.09 4.43
C SER A 319 -17.13 11.65 4.49
N SER A 320 -17.23 11.06 5.69
CA SER A 320 -17.52 9.64 5.87
C SER A 320 -18.34 9.33 7.13
N ALA A 321 -19.11 10.31 7.64
CA ALA A 321 -19.86 10.19 8.90
C ALA A 321 -19.02 9.72 10.11
N GLY A 322 -17.74 10.11 10.17
CA GLY A 322 -16.82 9.78 11.26
C GLY A 322 -15.89 8.59 10.99
N ASP A 323 -16.26 7.67 10.09
CA ASP A 323 -15.51 6.42 9.89
C ASP A 323 -14.05 6.64 9.45
N LEU A 324 -13.82 7.48 8.44
CA LEU A 324 -12.48 7.80 7.92
C LEU A 324 -11.60 8.40 9.03
N SER A 325 -12.12 9.34 9.80
CA SER A 325 -11.35 9.94 10.90
C SER A 325 -11.03 8.93 12.01
N TYR A 326 -11.98 8.07 12.37
CA TYR A 326 -11.78 7.06 13.41
C TYR A 326 -10.82 5.98 12.94
N PHE A 327 -10.99 5.49 11.71
CA PHE A 327 -10.13 4.49 11.09
C PHE A 327 -8.70 5.01 10.89
N ALA A 328 -8.55 6.25 10.40
CA ALA A 328 -7.25 6.90 10.30
C ALA A 328 -6.57 6.94 11.68
N VAL A 329 -7.23 7.51 12.70
CA VAL A 329 -6.63 7.64 14.04
C VAL A 329 -6.33 6.28 14.67
N SER A 330 -7.30 5.36 14.71
CA SER A 330 -7.15 4.10 15.43
C SER A 330 -6.29 3.08 14.69
N SER A 331 -6.52 2.87 13.39
CA SER A 331 -5.91 1.78 12.63
C SER A 331 -4.68 2.24 11.86
N ILE A 332 -4.75 3.38 11.16
CA ILE A 332 -3.58 3.85 10.40
C ILE A 332 -2.53 4.42 11.37
N TYR A 333 -2.89 5.43 12.14
CA TYR A 333 -1.94 6.07 13.04
C TYR A 333 -1.69 5.25 14.29
N GLY A 334 -2.73 4.73 14.94
CA GLY A 334 -2.61 4.05 16.23
C GLY A 334 -1.90 2.71 16.17
N GLU A 335 -2.19 1.92 15.15
CA GLU A 335 -1.70 0.53 15.04
C GLU A 335 -0.48 0.43 14.14
N LEU A 336 -0.49 1.12 13.00
CA LEU A 336 0.59 1.05 12.03
C LEU A 336 1.65 2.13 12.28
N MET A 337 1.30 3.41 12.15
CA MET A 337 2.31 4.47 12.11
C MET A 337 2.96 4.74 13.47
N ALA A 338 2.19 4.68 14.56
CA ALA A 338 2.67 4.98 15.91
C ALA A 338 3.53 3.87 16.52
N GLU A 339 3.77 2.76 15.82
CA GLU A 339 4.73 1.75 16.24
C GLU A 339 6.15 2.18 15.86
N MET A 340 6.93 2.52 16.90
CA MET A 340 8.19 3.26 16.76
C MET A 340 9.45 2.43 17.07
N SER A 341 9.32 1.12 17.25
CA SER A 341 10.47 0.27 17.61
C SER A 341 11.49 0.04 16.47
N ILE A 342 11.10 0.29 15.21
CA ILE A 342 11.98 0.17 14.03
C ILE A 342 12.20 1.53 13.33
N LEU A 343 11.10 2.23 13.03
CA LEU A 343 11.14 3.59 12.49
C LEU A 343 10.53 4.54 13.51
N ASP A 344 11.24 5.59 13.90
CA ASP A 344 10.72 6.57 14.85
C ASP A 344 9.67 7.51 14.21
N GLY A 345 9.13 8.44 14.99
CA GLY A 345 8.11 9.38 14.50
C GLY A 345 8.61 10.32 13.40
N ARG A 346 9.89 10.73 13.47
CA ARG A 346 10.52 11.63 12.50
C ARG A 346 10.74 10.93 11.16
N GLU A 347 11.21 9.69 11.20
CA GLU A 347 11.39 8.82 10.04
C GLU A 347 10.04 8.47 9.41
N THR A 348 9.04 8.18 10.24
CA THR A 348 7.69 7.83 9.79
C THR A 348 7.02 8.99 9.07
N VAL A 349 7.04 10.20 9.62
CA VAL A 349 6.42 11.37 8.94
C VAL A 349 7.15 11.75 7.66
N LEU A 350 8.48 11.56 7.60
CA LEU A 350 9.25 11.77 6.37
C LEU A 350 8.83 10.79 5.29
N LEU A 351 8.64 9.51 5.65
CA LEU A 351 8.09 8.49 4.76
C LEU A 351 6.68 8.88 4.27
N GLU A 352 5.79 9.33 5.16
CA GLU A 352 4.44 9.75 4.78
C GLU A 352 4.47 10.92 3.78
N PHE A 353 5.32 11.91 4.03
CA PHE A 353 5.54 13.03 3.11
C PHE A 353 6.01 12.55 1.74
N VAL A 354 7.02 11.69 1.70
CA VAL A 354 7.61 11.19 0.44
C VAL A 354 6.60 10.38 -0.35
N CYS A 355 5.83 9.50 0.28
CA CYS A 355 4.74 8.78 -0.37
C CYS A 355 3.74 9.76 -1.01
N CYS A 356 3.28 10.76 -0.26
CA CYS A 356 2.30 11.74 -0.76
C CYS A 356 2.87 12.63 -1.88
N LEU A 357 4.14 13.01 -1.78
CA LEU A 357 4.82 13.82 -2.78
C LEU A 357 4.97 13.04 -4.10
N ALA A 358 5.48 11.81 -4.03
CA ALA A 358 5.73 10.97 -5.20
C ALA A 358 4.42 10.47 -5.86
N ASP A 359 3.35 10.27 -5.08
CA ASP A 359 2.02 9.90 -5.60
C ASP A 359 1.21 11.10 -6.11
N GLY A 360 1.75 12.32 -6.01
CA GLY A 360 1.11 13.53 -6.55
C GLY A 360 -0.09 14.03 -5.76
N VAL A 361 -0.20 13.72 -4.46
CA VAL A 361 -1.32 14.15 -3.60
C VAL A 361 -0.91 15.35 -2.73
N GLY A 362 -0.90 16.54 -3.33
CA GLY A 362 -0.26 17.72 -2.76
C GLY A 362 -0.88 18.22 -1.46
N ALA A 363 -2.20 18.09 -1.27
CA ALA A 363 -2.86 18.49 -0.03
C ALA A 363 -2.36 17.68 1.18
N GLN A 364 -2.18 16.37 1.02
CA GLN A 364 -1.64 15.47 2.04
C GLN A 364 -0.13 15.69 2.20
N ALA A 365 0.60 15.80 1.08
CA ALA A 365 2.04 16.09 1.09
C ALA A 365 2.35 17.37 1.87
N LYS A 366 1.55 18.42 1.72
CA LYS A 366 1.67 19.68 2.47
C LYS A 366 1.53 19.47 3.98
N GLY A 367 0.54 18.67 4.41
CA GLY A 367 0.34 18.33 5.82
C GLY A 367 1.57 17.65 6.42
N HIS A 368 2.05 16.60 5.74
CA HIS A 368 3.23 15.85 6.18
C HIS A 368 4.53 16.63 6.07
N PHE A 369 4.69 17.54 5.10
CA PHE A 369 5.84 18.43 4.99
C PHE A 369 6.02 19.30 6.24
N PHE A 370 4.94 19.93 6.73
CA PHE A 370 5.00 20.69 7.99
C PHE A 370 5.08 19.76 9.20
N GLY A 371 4.51 18.56 9.13
CA GLY A 371 4.69 17.51 10.13
C GLY A 371 6.14 17.08 10.31
N CYS A 372 6.91 16.97 9.22
CA CYS A 372 8.35 16.73 9.27
C CYS A 372 9.06 17.79 10.11
N ARG A 373 8.65 19.06 9.97
CA ARG A 373 9.18 20.16 10.79
C ARG A 373 8.81 20.04 12.26
N ASN A 374 7.55 19.70 12.55
CA ASN A 374 7.09 19.54 13.93
C ASN A 374 7.80 18.39 14.65
N LEU A 375 8.23 17.37 13.91
CA LEU A 375 8.92 16.18 14.44
C LEU A 375 10.45 16.23 14.29
N GLY A 376 11.01 17.38 13.94
CA GLY A 376 12.46 17.60 13.99
C GLY A 376 13.26 17.00 12.84
N VAL A 377 12.66 16.78 11.66
CA VAL A 377 13.44 16.71 10.42
C VAL A 377 14.21 18.05 10.28
N THR A 378 15.30 18.08 9.54
CA THR A 378 16.05 19.33 9.30
C THR A 378 15.84 19.82 7.88
N GLY A 379 16.13 21.10 7.63
CA GLY A 379 16.13 21.67 6.28
C GLY A 379 16.94 20.87 5.26
N PRO A 380 18.21 20.50 5.56
CA PRO A 380 19.01 19.66 4.67
C PRO A 380 18.35 18.30 4.38
N GLU A 381 17.76 17.64 5.37
CA GLU A 381 17.14 16.32 5.20
C GLU A 381 15.88 16.37 4.34
N ILE A 382 15.00 17.37 4.56
CA ILE A 382 13.81 17.50 3.72
C ILE A 382 14.18 17.84 2.28
N ARG A 383 15.21 18.68 2.06
CA ARG A 383 15.68 19.03 0.72
C ARG A 383 16.28 17.82 0.02
N GLY A 384 17.09 17.04 0.73
CA GLY A 384 17.62 15.78 0.21
C GLY A 384 16.51 14.77 -0.12
N ALA A 385 15.47 14.69 0.70
CA ALA A 385 14.33 13.81 0.43
C ALA A 385 13.54 14.23 -0.83
N ILE A 386 13.29 15.53 -1.00
CA ILE A 386 12.66 16.07 -2.23
C ILE A 386 13.53 15.77 -3.45
N GLU A 387 14.84 15.95 -3.32
CA GLU A 387 15.78 15.71 -4.43
C GLU A 387 15.86 14.22 -4.79
N ILE A 388 15.81 13.30 -3.81
CA ILE A 388 15.71 11.86 -4.08
C ILE A 388 14.46 11.56 -4.91
N VAL A 389 13.30 12.11 -4.56
CA VAL A 389 12.05 11.89 -5.32
C VAL A 389 12.20 12.39 -6.76
N ARG A 390 12.73 13.61 -6.95
CA ARG A 390 12.98 14.21 -8.27
C ARG A 390 13.99 13.40 -9.09
N GLU A 391 15.06 12.94 -8.45
CA GLU A 391 16.11 12.17 -9.09
C GLU A 391 15.60 10.81 -9.56
N ILE A 392 14.85 10.08 -8.72
CA ILE A 392 14.22 8.81 -9.12
C ILE A 392 13.24 9.04 -10.28
N ALA A 393 12.41 10.08 -10.21
CA ALA A 393 11.48 10.43 -11.29
C ALA A 393 12.22 10.76 -12.60
N GLY A 394 13.35 11.48 -12.51
CA GLY A 394 14.20 11.80 -13.66
C GLY A 394 14.83 10.56 -14.29
N GLN A 395 15.39 9.65 -13.48
CA GLN A 395 15.94 8.37 -13.95
C GLN A 395 14.87 7.46 -14.60
N MET A 396 13.60 7.67 -14.26
CA MET A 396 12.46 6.94 -14.81
C MET A 396 11.72 7.69 -15.93
N GLU A 397 12.25 8.85 -16.35
CA GLU A 397 11.66 9.69 -17.40
C GLU A 397 10.20 10.11 -17.10
N LEU A 398 9.86 10.28 -15.82
CA LEU A 398 8.54 10.73 -15.38
C LEU A 398 8.42 12.26 -15.51
N PHE A 399 8.61 12.79 -16.72
CA PHE A 399 8.65 14.24 -16.96
C PHE A 399 7.35 14.95 -16.60
N SER A 400 6.19 14.31 -16.83
CA SER A 400 4.89 14.87 -16.43
C SER A 400 4.78 15.05 -14.92
N PHE A 401 5.30 14.11 -14.13
CA PHE A 401 5.39 14.25 -12.69
C PHE A 401 6.31 15.43 -12.31
N LEU A 402 7.48 15.51 -12.92
CA LEU A 402 8.45 16.59 -12.65
C LEU A 402 7.89 17.96 -13.01
N GLU A 403 7.05 18.08 -14.03
CA GLU A 403 6.33 19.30 -14.38
C GLU A 403 5.29 19.67 -13.32
N ASN A 404 4.50 18.70 -12.85
CA ASN A 404 3.43 18.93 -11.87
C ASN A 404 3.96 19.24 -10.46
N VAL A 405 5.12 18.71 -10.09
CA VAL A 405 5.72 18.90 -8.75
C VAL A 405 6.73 20.07 -8.73
N LYS A 406 6.65 20.95 -9.72
CA LYS A 406 7.40 22.21 -9.70
C LYS A 406 6.94 23.07 -8.52
N GLU A 407 7.91 23.77 -7.95
CA GLU A 407 7.70 24.71 -6.85
C GLU A 407 6.80 25.91 -7.21
N GLU A 408 6.55 26.11 -8.50
CA GLU A 408 5.69 27.18 -9.02
C GLU A 408 4.21 26.77 -9.09
N GLU A 409 3.91 25.46 -9.10
CA GLU A 409 2.54 24.96 -9.13
C GLU A 409 1.86 25.18 -7.78
N GLU A 410 0.64 25.74 -7.79
CA GLU A 410 -0.06 26.15 -6.57
C GLU A 410 -0.25 25.00 -5.57
N GLU A 411 -0.38 23.76 -6.07
CA GLU A 411 -0.51 22.56 -5.26
C GLU A 411 0.79 22.24 -4.48
N PHE A 412 1.96 22.45 -5.08
CA PHE A 412 3.28 22.10 -4.51
C PHE A 412 4.12 23.31 -4.10
N LYS A 413 3.59 24.53 -4.20
CA LYS A 413 4.25 25.79 -3.82
C LYS A 413 4.81 25.82 -2.40
N PHE A 414 4.30 24.98 -1.50
CA PHE A 414 4.81 24.85 -0.14
C PHE A 414 6.26 24.32 -0.10
N LEU A 415 6.73 23.60 -1.13
CA LEU A 415 8.09 23.08 -1.22
C LEU A 415 9.14 24.20 -1.22
N ASN A 416 8.82 25.40 -1.73
CA ASN A 416 9.69 26.58 -1.65
C ASN A 416 10.15 26.89 -0.22
N LYS A 417 9.32 26.55 0.79
CA LYS A 417 9.64 26.78 2.21
C LYS A 417 10.77 25.88 2.72
N ALA A 418 11.12 24.81 2.00
CA ALA A 418 12.23 23.93 2.37
C ALA A 418 13.57 24.68 2.35
N SER A 419 13.72 25.71 1.53
CA SER A 419 14.92 26.56 1.47
C SER A 419 15.12 27.42 2.73
N ALA A 420 14.03 27.76 3.42
CA ALA A 420 14.02 28.61 4.60
C ALA A 420 14.00 27.84 5.93
N TRP A 421 14.12 26.50 5.88
CA TRP A 421 14.21 25.61 7.02
C TRP A 421 15.66 25.25 7.34
#